data_AF-R7BK93-F1
#
_entry.id   AF-R7BK93-F1
#
_cell.length_a   1.000
_cell.length_b   1.000
_cell.length_c   1.000
_cell.angle_alpha   90.00
_cell.angle_beta   90.00
_cell.angle_gamma   90.00
#
_symmetry.space_group_name_H-M   'P 1'
#
loop_
_entity.id
_entity.type
_entity.pdbx_description
1 polymer ?
#
loop_
_entity_poly.entity_id
_entity_poly.type
_entity_poly.pdbx_seq_one_letter_code
_entity_poly.pdbx_strand_id
1 'polypeptide(L)'
;MNLVDLSLIVLIALTVFVGIKRGLLISLLSALRFIVSIPLSFFVGNNYNEIIYKNYIRQYVLKYVNDKLSQSNEINDFVQNLKSITSTFSFLFKDKSLIKSINLVNTNTASVYITDNILCPIVQEIIKILLILLTFILFYVITGIILSLAIKIRKKKKLPLHKTNSFFGGVFGLVKSGAYVLVLSSISKFILDIITVQNNFVTQLKGSVIIDFINKFNPLI
;
A
#
# COMPACT_ATOMS: atom_id res chain seq x y z
N MET A 1 -22.91 -18.04 -6.61
CA MET A 1 -22.22 -16.74 -6.60
C MET A 1 -21.00 -16.87 -5.71
N ASN A 2 -19.84 -16.40 -6.15
CA ASN A 2 -18.59 -16.49 -5.39
C ASN A 2 -18.71 -15.70 -4.06
N LEU A 3 -18.16 -16.23 -2.96
CA LEU A 3 -18.22 -15.57 -1.65
C LEU A 3 -17.51 -14.22 -1.65
N VAL A 4 -16.43 -14.10 -2.42
CA VAL A 4 -15.68 -12.85 -2.59
C VAL A 4 -16.56 -11.81 -3.29
N ASP A 5 -17.22 -12.17 -4.40
CA ASP A 5 -18.12 -11.27 -5.11
C ASP A 5 -19.29 -10.83 -4.23
N LEU A 6 -19.88 -11.75 -3.46
CA LEU A 6 -20.93 -11.42 -2.49
C LEU A 6 -20.44 -10.41 -1.45
N SER A 7 -19.23 -10.61 -0.90
CA SER A 7 -18.65 -9.69 0.08
C SER A 7 -18.41 -8.29 -0.48
N LEU A 8 -17.97 -8.19 -1.74
CA LEU A 8 -17.75 -6.92 -2.44
C LEU A 8 -19.08 -6.21 -2.71
N ILE A 9 -20.11 -6.94 -3.13
CA ILE A 9 -21.46 -6.38 -3.33
C ILE A 9 -22.01 -5.83 -2.01
N VAL A 10 -21.87 -6.58 -0.90
CA VAL A 10 -22.30 -6.12 0.42
C VAL A 10 -21.53 -4.87 0.85
N LEU A 11 -20.21 -4.83 0.61
CA LEU A 11 -19.38 -3.65 0.89
C LEU A 11 -19.84 -2.43 0.09
N ILE A 12 -20.13 -2.60 -1.20
CA ILE A 12 -20.68 -1.55 -2.06
C ILE A 12 -22.03 -1.08 -1.52
N ALA A 13 -22.96 -1.98 -1.24
CA ALA A 13 -24.29 -1.63 -0.74
C ALA A 13 -24.22 -0.86 0.59
N LEU A 14 -23.39 -1.31 1.53
CA LEU A 14 -23.21 -0.67 2.83
C LEU A 14 -22.61 0.74 2.69
N THR A 15 -21.60 0.91 1.85
CA THR A 15 -20.94 2.21 1.66
C THR A 15 -21.85 3.21 0.97
N VAL A 16 -22.66 2.78 0.01
CA VAL A 16 -23.72 3.58 -0.60
C VAL A 16 -24.77 3.99 0.42
N PHE A 17 -25.28 3.03 1.21
CA PHE A 17 -26.27 3.30 2.25
C PHE A 17 -25.76 4.29 3.30
N VAL A 18 -24.51 4.14 3.72
CA VAL A 18 -23.83 5.11 4.60
C VAL A 18 -23.75 6.47 3.93
N GLY A 19 -23.45 6.53 2.62
CA GLY A 19 -23.44 7.76 1.83
C GLY A 19 -24.80 8.48 1.81
N ILE A 20 -25.87 7.73 1.55
CA ILE A 20 -27.27 8.20 1.57
C ILE A 20 -27.58 8.84 2.94
N LYS A 21 -27.31 8.13 4.04
CA LYS A 21 -27.55 8.66 5.41
C LYS A 21 -26.68 9.86 5.74
N ARG A 22 -25.44 9.89 5.26
CA ARG A 22 -24.50 10.98 5.50
C ARG A 22 -24.77 12.18 4.62
N GLY A 23 -25.46 12.06 3.49
CA GLY A 23 -25.72 13.14 2.53
C GLY A 23 -24.47 13.64 1.78
N LEU A 24 -24.66 14.61 0.88
CA LEU A 24 -23.68 15.06 -0.11
C LEU A 24 -22.34 15.48 0.51
N LEU A 25 -22.31 16.55 1.32
CA LEU A 25 -21.05 17.17 1.76
C LEU A 25 -20.13 16.19 2.53
N ILE A 26 -20.71 15.39 3.42
CA ILE A 26 -19.94 14.44 4.24
C ILE A 26 -19.42 13.29 3.35
N SER A 27 -20.24 12.81 2.41
CA SER A 27 -19.87 11.71 1.52
C SER A 27 -18.81 12.15 0.51
N LEU A 28 -18.94 13.35 -0.05
CA LEU A 28 -17.94 13.98 -0.91
C LEU A 28 -16.61 14.12 -0.18
N LEU A 29 -16.59 14.75 1.00
CA LEU A 29 -15.36 14.94 1.77
C LEU A 29 -14.71 13.59 2.16
N SER A 30 -15.52 12.59 2.48
CA SER A 30 -15.02 11.25 2.76
C SER A 30 -14.49 10.53 1.53
N ALA A 31 -15.02 10.77 0.34
CA ALA A 31 -14.52 10.21 -0.92
C ALA A 31 -13.21 10.90 -1.31
N LEU A 32 -13.18 12.24 -1.26
CA LEU A 32 -12.01 13.06 -1.55
C LEU A 32 -10.81 12.66 -0.69
N ARG A 33 -11.04 12.44 0.62
CA ARG A 33 -10.02 11.97 1.55
C ARG A 33 -9.29 10.74 1.03
N PHE A 34 -10.01 9.74 0.52
CA PHE A 34 -9.43 8.48 0.07
C PHE A 34 -8.75 8.64 -1.30
N ILE A 35 -9.39 9.36 -2.21
CA ILE A 35 -8.88 9.62 -3.56
C ILE A 35 -7.57 10.42 -3.52
N VAL A 36 -7.44 11.36 -2.57
CA VAL A 36 -6.23 12.19 -2.44
C VAL A 36 -5.17 11.51 -1.59
N SER A 37 -5.53 10.78 -0.53
CA SER A 37 -4.56 10.18 0.38
C SER A 37 -3.64 9.18 -0.30
N ILE A 38 -4.17 8.38 -1.23
CA ILE A 38 -3.40 7.33 -1.91
C ILE A 38 -2.33 7.96 -2.81
N PRO A 39 -2.65 8.79 -3.83
CA PRO A 39 -1.64 9.43 -4.68
C PRO A 39 -0.64 10.28 -3.89
N LEU A 40 -1.11 11.02 -2.88
CA LEU A 40 -0.24 11.83 -2.03
C LEU A 40 0.79 10.96 -1.30
N SER A 41 0.35 9.84 -0.72
CA SER A 41 1.25 8.91 -0.02
C SER A 41 2.30 8.31 -0.96
N PHE A 42 1.90 7.91 -2.18
CA PHE A 42 2.83 7.43 -3.20
C PHE A 42 3.81 8.51 -3.67
N PHE A 43 3.33 9.75 -3.86
CA PHE A 43 4.19 10.88 -4.21
C PHE A 43 5.26 11.12 -3.14
N VAL A 44 4.88 11.12 -1.86
CA VAL A 44 5.85 11.31 -0.77
C VAL A 44 6.82 10.13 -0.70
N GLY A 45 6.32 8.89 -0.75
CA GLY A 45 7.16 7.71 -0.74
C GLY A 45 8.19 7.69 -1.88
N ASN A 46 7.78 8.02 -3.10
CA ASN A 46 8.63 7.96 -4.29
C ASN A 46 9.68 9.08 -4.34
N ASN A 47 9.36 10.28 -3.84
CA ASN A 47 10.27 11.43 -3.95
C ASN A 47 11.24 11.58 -2.78
N TYR A 48 10.86 11.11 -1.58
CA TYR A 48 11.66 11.34 -0.38
C TYR A 48 12.45 10.11 0.10
N ASN A 49 12.21 8.91 -0.44
CA ASN A 49 12.91 7.70 0.03
C ASN A 49 14.45 7.79 -0.13
N GLU A 50 14.93 8.28 -1.28
CA GLU A 50 16.36 8.34 -1.58
C GLU A 50 17.05 9.40 -0.72
N ILE A 51 16.41 10.57 -0.55
CA ILE A 51 16.90 11.66 0.29
C ILE A 51 17.04 11.19 1.74
N ILE A 52 16.01 10.50 2.26
CA ILE A 52 16.03 10.00 3.63
C ILE A 52 17.11 8.94 3.79
N TYR A 53 17.24 8.02 2.82
CA TYR A 53 18.29 7.01 2.83
C TYR A 53 19.68 7.65 2.89
N LYS A 54 20.00 8.54 1.94
CA LYS A 54 21.33 9.13 1.79
C LYS A 54 21.74 9.95 3.00
N ASN A 55 20.83 10.76 3.55
CA ASN A 55 21.17 11.72 4.59
C ASN A 55 21.10 11.14 6.01
N TYR A 56 20.21 10.17 6.27
CA TYR A 56 19.94 9.73 7.63
C TYR A 56 20.23 8.25 7.89
N ILE A 57 20.14 7.37 6.88
CA ILE A 57 20.16 5.92 7.10
C ILE A 57 21.45 5.26 6.58
N ARG A 58 22.04 5.79 5.51
CA ARG A 58 23.19 5.20 4.82
C ARG A 58 24.38 4.92 5.75
N GLN A 59 24.71 5.86 6.65
CA GLN A 59 25.84 5.67 7.58
C GLN A 59 25.62 4.49 8.54
N TYR A 60 24.40 4.30 9.03
CA TYR A 60 24.06 3.18 9.90
C TYR A 60 24.14 1.84 9.15
N VAL A 61 23.66 1.81 7.90
CA VAL A 61 23.75 0.61 7.05
C VAL A 61 25.21 0.27 6.76
N LEU A 62 26.04 1.25 6.37
CA LEU A 62 27.47 1.06 6.13
C LEU A 62 28.18 0.51 7.37
N LYS A 63 27.92 1.08 8.55
CA LYS A 63 28.51 0.62 9.80
C LYS A 63 28.11 -0.83 10.10
N TYR A 64 26.81 -1.14 10.00
CA TYR A 64 26.31 -2.50 10.23
C TYR A 64 26.94 -3.53 9.29
N VAL A 65 27.10 -3.20 8.01
CA VAL A 65 27.75 -4.08 7.01
C VAL A 65 29.24 -4.25 7.34
N ASN A 66 29.95 -3.18 7.67
CA ASN A 66 31.37 -3.26 8.04
C ASN A 66 31.59 -4.14 9.28
N ASP A 67 30.75 -3.98 10.30
CA ASP A 67 30.83 -4.77 11.53
C ASP A 67 30.60 -6.27 11.25
N LYS A 68 29.62 -6.61 10.41
CA LYS A 68 29.31 -8.00 10.03
C LYS A 68 30.35 -8.63 9.09
N LEU A 69 30.96 -7.85 8.19
CA LEU A 69 32.02 -8.35 7.32
C LEU A 69 33.36 -8.52 8.03
N SER A 70 33.60 -7.79 9.11
CA SER A 70 34.82 -7.93 9.90
C SER A 70 34.81 -9.22 10.75
N GLN A 71 33.66 -9.86 10.91
CA GLN A 71 33.48 -11.10 11.65
C GLN A 71 33.39 -12.28 10.66
N SER A 72 34.54 -12.90 10.36
CA SER A 72 34.68 -13.94 9.32
C SER A 72 33.68 -15.10 9.41
N ASN A 73 33.22 -15.42 10.62
CA ASN A 73 32.32 -16.55 10.86
C ASN A 73 30.84 -16.23 10.55
N GLU A 74 30.46 -14.95 10.45
CA GLU A 74 29.06 -14.53 10.27
C GLU A 74 28.72 -14.08 8.85
N ILE A 75 29.72 -13.97 7.96
CA ILE A 75 29.54 -13.46 6.59
C ILE A 75 28.58 -14.35 5.79
N ASN A 76 28.72 -15.66 5.90
CA ASN A 76 27.89 -16.61 5.16
C ASN A 76 26.42 -16.53 5.62
N ASP A 77 26.19 -16.44 6.93
CA ASP A 77 24.84 -16.33 7.49
C ASP A 77 24.20 -14.99 7.11
N PHE A 78 24.97 -13.91 7.14
CA PHE A 78 24.52 -12.59 6.69
C PHE A 78 24.09 -12.60 5.21
N VAL A 79 24.92 -13.15 4.32
CA VAL A 79 24.62 -13.26 2.89
C VAL A 79 23.41 -14.17 2.64
N GLN A 80 23.29 -15.29 3.36
CA GLN A 80 22.12 -16.16 3.25
C GLN A 80 20.83 -15.47 3.72
N ASN A 81 20.87 -14.71 4.80
CA ASN A 81 19.72 -13.95 5.29
C ASN A 81 19.30 -12.87 4.29
N LEU A 82 20.26 -12.16 3.66
CA LEU A 82 19.95 -11.23 2.58
C LEU A 82 19.30 -11.94 1.39
N LYS A 83 19.82 -13.09 0.96
CA LYS A 83 19.21 -13.92 -0.10
C LYS A 83 17.78 -14.33 0.25
N SER A 84 17.54 -14.74 1.48
CA SER A 84 16.21 -15.12 1.97
C SER A 84 15.24 -13.94 1.94
N ILE A 85 15.65 -12.77 2.44
CA ILE A 85 14.83 -11.55 2.42
C ILE A 85 14.54 -11.14 0.97
N THR A 86 15.55 -11.05 0.11
CA THR A 86 15.34 -10.58 -1.27
C THR A 86 14.53 -11.56 -2.12
N SER A 87 14.67 -12.87 -1.90
CA SER A 87 13.83 -13.86 -2.58
C SER A 87 12.38 -13.80 -2.09
N THR A 88 12.16 -13.77 -0.77
CA THR A 88 10.83 -13.66 -0.15
C THR A 88 10.11 -12.38 -0.56
N PHE A 89 10.83 -11.26 -0.59
CA PHE A 89 10.31 -9.95 -0.95
C PHE A 89 10.66 -9.53 -2.38
N SER A 90 10.93 -10.49 -3.27
CA SER A 90 11.31 -10.22 -4.67
C SER A 90 10.29 -9.36 -5.42
N PHE A 91 9.02 -9.43 -5.02
CA PHE A 91 7.93 -8.61 -5.54
C PHE A 91 8.03 -7.12 -5.20
N LEU A 92 8.72 -6.74 -4.12
CA LEU A 92 8.97 -5.34 -3.75
C LEU A 92 10.07 -4.71 -4.61
N PHE A 93 10.95 -5.53 -5.16
CA PHE A 93 12.09 -5.09 -5.95
C PHE A 93 11.72 -5.12 -7.44
N LYS A 94 11.36 -3.96 -7.99
CA LYS A 94 11.07 -3.81 -9.43
C LYS A 94 12.25 -4.26 -10.30
N ASP A 95 13.47 -4.10 -9.81
CA ASP A 95 14.69 -4.46 -10.52
C ASP A 95 15.18 -5.86 -10.14
N LYS A 96 14.91 -6.84 -11.01
CA LYS A 96 15.35 -8.24 -10.84
C LYS A 96 16.86 -8.41 -10.93
N SER A 97 17.61 -7.38 -11.36
CA SER A 97 19.08 -7.41 -11.38
C SER A 97 19.69 -7.50 -9.98
N LEU A 98 18.99 -7.01 -8.94
CA LEU A 98 19.38 -7.11 -7.53
C LEU A 98 19.43 -8.56 -7.04
N ILE A 99 18.51 -9.40 -7.51
CA ILE A 99 18.49 -10.82 -7.17
C ILE A 99 19.70 -11.54 -7.77
N LYS A 100 20.18 -11.07 -8.94
CA LYS A 100 21.39 -11.61 -9.58
C LYS A 100 22.67 -11.11 -8.90
N SER A 101 22.74 -9.85 -8.47
CA SER A 101 23.93 -9.30 -7.80
C SER A 101 24.19 -9.93 -6.44
N ILE A 102 23.14 -10.33 -5.70
CA ILE A 102 23.27 -11.05 -4.43
C ILE A 102 23.87 -12.46 -4.61
N ASN A 103 23.58 -13.13 -5.74
CA ASN A 103 24.16 -14.44 -6.03
C ASN A 103 25.65 -14.38 -6.38
N LEU A 104 26.17 -13.19 -6.71
CA LEU A 104 27.58 -12.94 -7.03
C LEU A 104 28.41 -12.46 -5.82
N VAL A 105 27.79 -12.28 -4.65
CA VAL A 105 28.51 -11.91 -3.42
C VAL A 105 29.36 -13.10 -2.96
N ASN A 106 30.69 -12.92 -3.01
CA ASN A 106 31.64 -13.78 -2.32
C ASN A 106 32.28 -13.01 -1.14
N THR A 107 33.01 -13.72 -0.29
CA THR A 107 33.71 -13.17 0.88
C THR A 107 34.73 -12.07 0.57
N ASN A 108 35.05 -11.81 -0.71
CA ASN A 108 36.06 -10.86 -1.15
C ASN A 108 35.46 -9.57 -1.74
N THR A 109 34.13 -9.43 -1.80
CA THR A 109 33.49 -8.17 -2.24
C THR A 109 33.55 -7.09 -1.15
N ALA A 110 34.00 -5.88 -1.51
CA ALA A 110 34.12 -4.75 -0.59
C ALA A 110 32.75 -4.34 0.01
N SER A 111 32.75 -3.94 1.28
CA SER A 111 31.55 -3.52 2.03
C SER A 111 30.76 -2.40 1.37
N VAL A 112 31.45 -1.47 0.70
CA VAL A 112 30.85 -0.38 -0.09
C VAL A 112 30.07 -0.94 -1.28
N TYR A 113 30.59 -1.95 -1.96
CA TYR A 113 29.93 -2.59 -3.09
C TYR A 113 28.65 -3.33 -2.67
N ILE A 114 28.71 -4.07 -1.56
CA ILE A 114 27.53 -4.75 -0.99
C ILE A 114 26.49 -3.71 -0.54
N THR A 115 26.93 -2.61 0.06
CA THR A 115 26.02 -1.56 0.53
C THR A 115 25.33 -0.85 -0.62
N ASP A 116 26.08 -0.35 -1.60
CA ASP A 116 25.52 0.51 -2.65
C ASP A 116 24.73 -0.29 -3.70
N ASN A 117 25.07 -1.56 -3.97
CA ASN A 117 24.42 -2.35 -5.05
C ASN A 117 23.40 -3.39 -4.57
N ILE A 118 23.30 -3.67 -3.27
CA ILE A 118 22.38 -4.70 -2.74
C ILE A 118 21.51 -4.09 -1.66
N LEU A 119 22.12 -3.60 -0.59
CA LEU A 119 21.38 -3.14 0.58
C LEU A 119 20.70 -1.79 0.37
N CYS A 120 21.34 -0.87 -0.34
CA CYS A 120 20.78 0.46 -0.63
C CYS A 120 19.40 0.34 -1.31
N PRO A 121 19.25 -0.40 -2.43
CA PRO A 121 17.94 -0.63 -3.06
C PRO A 121 16.92 -1.28 -2.11
N ILE A 122 17.36 -2.25 -1.30
CA ILE A 122 16.48 -2.96 -0.36
C ILE A 122 15.93 -2.00 0.71
N VAL A 123 16.84 -1.26 1.34
CA VAL A 123 16.52 -0.34 2.43
C VAL A 123 15.71 0.85 1.89
N GLN A 124 15.98 1.33 0.68
CA GLN A 124 15.19 2.39 0.03
C GLN A 124 13.73 1.97 -0.21
N GLU A 125 13.48 0.76 -0.70
CA GLU A 125 12.10 0.27 -0.86
C GLU A 125 11.38 0.11 0.49
N ILE A 126 12.09 -0.33 1.53
CA ILE A 126 11.53 -0.38 2.90
C ILE A 126 11.18 1.03 3.39
N ILE A 127 12.07 2.01 3.24
CA ILE A 127 11.82 3.41 3.61
C ILE A 127 10.63 3.96 2.84
N LYS A 128 10.54 3.69 1.54
CA LYS A 128 9.43 4.12 0.70
C LYS A 128 8.09 3.57 1.19
N ILE A 129 8.01 2.27 1.50
CA ILE A 129 6.79 1.65 2.05
C ILE A 129 6.41 2.30 3.39
N LEU A 130 7.39 2.49 4.28
CA LEU A 130 7.17 3.15 5.57
C LEU A 130 6.67 4.59 5.40
N LEU A 131 7.25 5.36 4.47
CA LEU A 131 6.82 6.71 4.15
C LEU A 131 5.39 6.73 3.59
N ILE A 132 5.04 5.81 2.70
CA ILE A 132 3.68 5.69 2.15
C ILE A 132 2.70 5.45 3.30
N LEU A 133 2.99 4.46 4.16
CA LEU A 133 2.13 4.13 5.29
C LEU A 133 2.00 5.29 6.28
N LEU A 134 3.11 5.91 6.68
CA LEU A 134 3.12 7.03 7.61
C LEU A 134 2.37 8.24 7.05
N THR A 135 2.63 8.60 5.79
CA THR A 135 1.95 9.71 5.10
C THR A 135 0.45 9.44 4.98
N PHE A 136 0.08 8.22 4.56
CA PHE A 136 -1.31 7.83 4.46
C PHE A 136 -2.02 7.93 5.81
N ILE A 137 -1.43 7.38 6.88
CA ILE A 137 -1.99 7.41 8.23
C ILE A 137 -2.14 8.86 8.71
N LEU A 138 -1.09 9.68 8.63
CA LEU A 138 -1.11 11.07 9.07
C LEU A 138 -2.19 11.86 8.32
N PHE A 139 -2.20 11.80 6.98
CA PHE A 139 -3.20 12.49 6.18
C PHE A 139 -4.62 11.98 6.49
N TYR A 140 -4.78 10.67 6.66
CA TYR A 140 -6.03 10.07 7.05
C TYR A 140 -6.47 10.62 8.41
N VAL A 141 -5.62 10.64 9.44
CA VAL A 141 -5.98 11.19 10.76
C VAL A 141 -6.39 12.67 10.66
N ILE A 142 -5.58 13.52 10.01
CA ILE A 142 -5.85 14.95 9.86
C ILE A 142 -7.21 15.19 9.19
N THR A 143 -7.44 14.56 8.04
CA THR A 143 -8.72 14.68 7.30
C THR A 143 -9.90 14.06 8.06
N GLY A 144 -9.65 13.06 8.90
CA GLY A 144 -10.64 12.48 9.81
C GLY A 144 -11.10 13.47 10.89
N ILE A 145 -10.18 14.26 11.43
CA ILE A 145 -10.50 15.34 12.38
C ILE A 145 -11.35 16.40 11.68
N ILE A 146 -10.95 16.86 10.48
CA ILE A 146 -11.70 17.84 9.68
C ILE A 146 -13.12 17.33 9.37
N LEU A 147 -13.25 16.08 8.95
CA LEU A 147 -14.54 15.45 8.68
C LEU A 147 -15.42 15.41 9.93
N SER A 148 -14.84 15.10 11.08
CA SER A 148 -15.56 15.06 12.36
C SER A 148 -16.09 16.43 12.76
N LEU A 149 -15.31 17.49 12.53
CA LEU A 149 -15.75 18.88 12.74
C LEU A 149 -16.89 19.26 11.78
N ALA A 150 -16.77 18.92 10.49
CA ALA A 150 -17.81 19.17 9.50
C ALA A 150 -19.15 18.50 9.87
N ILE A 151 -19.10 17.27 10.37
CA ILE A 151 -20.29 16.55 10.86
C ILE A 151 -20.93 17.28 12.05
N LYS A 152 -20.13 17.74 13.03
CA LYS A 152 -20.63 18.47 14.20
C LYS A 152 -21.33 19.78 13.80
N ILE A 153 -20.76 20.54 12.87
CA ILE A 153 -21.35 21.79 12.36
C ILE A 153 -22.67 21.51 11.65
N ARG A 154 -22.72 20.48 10.81
CA ARG A 154 -23.94 20.11 10.07
C ARG A 154 -25.09 19.71 10.98
N LYS A 155 -24.86 18.96 12.05
CA LYS A 155 -25.94 18.57 12.98
C LYS A 155 -26.69 19.77 13.58
N LYS A 156 -26.03 20.93 13.69
CA LYS A 156 -26.62 22.16 14.22
C LYS A 156 -27.47 22.93 13.20
N LYS A 157 -27.38 22.63 11.90
CA LYS A 157 -28.10 23.33 10.83
C LYS A 157 -29.08 22.38 10.12
N LYS A 158 -30.37 22.71 10.11
CA LYS A 158 -31.34 22.05 9.22
C LYS A 158 -31.03 22.46 7.79
N LEU A 159 -30.62 21.50 6.95
CA LEU A 159 -30.34 21.75 5.54
C LEU A 159 -31.63 21.66 4.71
N PRO A 160 -31.88 22.60 3.79
CA PRO A 160 -32.93 22.44 2.78
C PRO A 160 -32.56 21.31 1.81
N LEU A 161 -33.56 20.69 1.15
CA LEU A 161 -33.41 19.65 0.11
C LEU A 161 -32.84 18.29 0.59
N HIS A 162 -33.46 17.71 1.63
CA HIS A 162 -33.04 16.42 2.20
C HIS A 162 -32.94 15.26 1.17
N LYS A 163 -33.86 15.19 0.20
CA LYS A 163 -33.87 14.11 -0.83
C LYS A 163 -32.67 14.22 -1.78
N THR A 164 -32.41 15.41 -2.35
CA THR A 164 -31.28 15.66 -3.25
C THR A 164 -29.94 15.45 -2.53
N ASN A 165 -29.82 15.96 -1.30
CA ASN A 165 -28.64 15.77 -0.48
C ASN A 165 -28.35 14.27 -0.21
N SER A 166 -29.40 13.48 0.05
CA SER A 166 -29.29 12.04 0.27
C SER A 166 -28.88 11.29 -1.01
N PHE A 167 -29.48 11.62 -2.16
CA PHE A 167 -29.17 11.02 -3.46
C PHE A 167 -27.68 11.20 -3.82
N PHE A 168 -27.18 12.44 -3.80
CA PHE A 168 -25.76 12.69 -4.07
C PHE A 168 -24.84 12.07 -3.01
N GLY A 169 -25.30 11.97 -1.76
CA GLY A 169 -24.61 11.20 -0.74
C GLY A 169 -24.40 9.74 -1.15
N GLY A 170 -25.42 9.10 -1.71
CA GLY A 170 -25.34 7.75 -2.28
C GLY A 170 -24.39 7.65 -3.48
N VAL A 171 -24.44 8.62 -4.41
CA VAL A 171 -23.52 8.68 -5.56
C VAL A 171 -22.07 8.77 -5.11
N PHE A 172 -21.73 9.63 -4.16
CA PHE A 172 -20.37 9.68 -3.59
C PHE A 172 -20.02 8.42 -2.79
N GLY A 173 -21.01 7.77 -2.18
CA GLY A 173 -20.86 6.45 -1.57
C GLY A 173 -20.44 5.38 -2.60
N LEU A 174 -21.05 5.39 -3.80
CA LEU A 174 -20.68 4.53 -4.91
C LEU A 174 -19.26 4.81 -5.43
N VAL A 175 -18.92 6.08 -5.65
CA VAL A 175 -17.56 6.46 -6.10
C VAL A 175 -16.51 5.98 -5.09
N LYS A 176 -16.79 6.17 -3.80
CA LYS A 176 -15.92 5.74 -2.71
C LYS A 176 -15.79 4.21 -2.65
N SER A 177 -16.88 3.47 -2.89
CA SER A 177 -16.85 2.01 -2.90
C SER A 177 -16.04 1.46 -4.07
N GLY A 178 -16.13 2.09 -5.25
CA GLY A 178 -15.26 1.77 -6.38
C GLY A 178 -13.79 1.87 -6.02
N ALA A 179 -13.39 2.91 -5.28
CA ALA A 179 -12.01 3.05 -4.80
C ALA A 179 -11.60 1.93 -3.81
N TYR A 180 -12.51 1.48 -2.94
CA TYR A 180 -12.25 0.32 -2.07
C TYR A 180 -12.09 -0.98 -2.86
N VAL A 181 -12.93 -1.20 -3.87
CA VAL A 181 -12.85 -2.40 -4.71
C VAL A 181 -11.54 -2.41 -5.51
N LEU A 182 -11.07 -1.26 -6.02
CA LEU A 182 -9.76 -1.14 -6.67
C LEU A 182 -8.62 -1.57 -5.72
N VAL A 183 -8.61 -1.05 -4.50
CA VAL A 183 -7.59 -1.41 -3.50
C VAL A 183 -7.66 -2.90 -3.14
N LEU A 184 -8.87 -3.43 -2.87
CA LEU A 184 -9.06 -4.85 -2.56
C LEU A 184 -8.65 -5.76 -3.72
N SER A 185 -8.91 -5.36 -4.96
CA SER A 185 -8.50 -6.13 -6.14
C SER A 185 -6.97 -6.14 -6.29
N SER A 186 -6.31 -5.03 -5.99
CA SER A 186 -4.84 -4.92 -5.94
C SER A 186 -4.23 -5.83 -4.89
N ILE A 187 -4.79 -5.81 -3.67
CA ILE A 187 -4.36 -6.70 -2.58
C ILE A 187 -4.63 -8.16 -2.97
N SER A 188 -5.75 -8.44 -3.63
CA SER A 188 -6.09 -9.80 -4.05
C SER A 188 -5.10 -10.33 -5.08
N LYS A 189 -4.77 -9.54 -6.11
CA LYS A 189 -3.75 -9.92 -7.10
C LYS A 189 -2.39 -10.13 -6.44
N PHE A 190 -2.00 -9.21 -5.55
CA PHE A 190 -0.78 -9.32 -4.75
C PHE A 190 -0.70 -10.63 -3.96
N ILE A 191 -1.79 -11.00 -3.28
CA ILE A 191 -1.87 -12.25 -2.53
C ILE A 191 -1.75 -13.46 -3.46
N LEU A 192 -2.39 -13.42 -4.63
CA LEU A 192 -2.35 -14.49 -5.63
C LEU A 192 -0.95 -14.70 -6.23
N ASP A 193 -0.15 -13.64 -6.34
CA ASP A 193 1.23 -13.71 -6.84
C ASP A 193 2.18 -14.33 -5.80
N ILE A 194 1.86 -14.25 -4.50
CA ILE A 194 2.69 -14.77 -3.39
C ILE A 194 2.28 -16.19 -2.99
N ILE A 195 0.99 -16.47 -2.90
CA ILE A 195 0.50 -17.76 -2.41
C ILE A 195 0.49 -18.78 -3.55
N THR A 196 1.48 -19.67 -3.55
CA THR A 196 1.59 -20.79 -4.49
C THR A 196 0.71 -21.99 -4.10
N VAL A 197 0.29 -22.08 -2.84
CA VAL A 197 -0.53 -23.18 -2.33
C VAL A 197 -1.99 -22.99 -2.69
N GLN A 198 -2.54 -23.93 -3.45
CA GLN A 198 -3.94 -23.89 -3.86
C GLN A 198 -4.84 -24.32 -2.70
N ASN A 199 -5.59 -23.36 -2.15
CA ASN A 199 -6.57 -23.59 -1.09
C ASN A 199 -7.93 -22.98 -1.47
N ASN A 200 -8.94 -23.20 -0.62
CA ASN A 200 -10.30 -22.73 -0.91
C ASN A 200 -10.37 -21.19 -1.04
N PHE A 201 -9.56 -20.46 -0.27
CA PHE A 201 -9.47 -19.00 -0.34
C PHE A 201 -8.91 -18.51 -1.68
N VAL A 202 -7.78 -19.08 -2.14
CA VAL A 202 -7.18 -18.78 -3.45
C VAL A 202 -8.14 -19.11 -4.60
N THR A 203 -8.88 -20.21 -4.47
CA THR A 203 -9.88 -20.62 -5.47
C THR A 203 -11.04 -19.61 -5.57
N GLN A 204 -11.54 -19.12 -4.43
CA GLN A 204 -12.56 -18.08 -4.40
C GLN A 204 -12.01 -16.73 -4.91
N LEU A 205 -10.76 -16.36 -4.61
CA LEU A 205 -10.17 -15.14 -5.17
C LEU A 205 -10.03 -15.21 -6.70
N LYS A 206 -9.52 -16.32 -7.24
CA LYS A 206 -9.35 -16.52 -8.69
C LYS A 206 -10.67 -16.60 -9.45
N GLY A 207 -11.71 -17.13 -8.82
CA GLY A 207 -13.04 -17.24 -9.44
C GLY A 207 -13.90 -15.97 -9.32
N SER A 208 -13.36 -14.85 -8.84
CA SER A 208 -14.14 -13.63 -8.60
C SER A 208 -14.30 -12.83 -9.88
N VAL A 209 -15.54 -12.69 -10.34
CA VAL A 209 -15.85 -11.95 -11.58
C VAL A 209 -15.57 -10.46 -11.40
N ILE A 210 -15.85 -9.92 -10.21
CA ILE A 210 -15.66 -8.48 -9.92
C ILE A 210 -14.17 -8.15 -9.91
N ILE A 211 -13.34 -8.96 -9.24
CA ILE A 211 -11.89 -8.73 -9.17
C ILE A 211 -11.28 -8.83 -10.57
N ASP A 212 -11.62 -9.87 -11.34
CA ASP A 212 -11.12 -10.05 -12.71
C ASP A 212 -11.51 -8.90 -13.63
N PHE A 213 -12.74 -8.39 -13.49
CA PHE A 213 -13.20 -7.22 -14.24
C PHE A 213 -12.42 -5.96 -13.87
N ILE A 214 -12.29 -5.68 -12.56
CA ILE A 214 -11.65 -4.45 -12.06
C ILE A 214 -10.16 -4.43 -12.39
N ASN A 215 -9.47 -5.57 -12.28
CA ASN A 215 -8.04 -5.69 -12.57
C ASN A 215 -7.67 -5.30 -14.01
N LYS A 216 -8.60 -5.33 -14.97
CA LYS A 216 -8.36 -4.90 -16.36
C LYS A 216 -8.06 -3.41 -16.50
N PHE A 217 -8.54 -2.59 -15.57
CA PHE A 217 -8.43 -1.13 -15.64
C PHE A 217 -7.84 -0.52 -14.36
N ASN A 218 -7.36 -1.37 -13.44
CA ASN A 218 -6.90 -0.93 -12.13
C ASN A 218 -5.51 -0.27 -12.23
N PRO A 219 -5.38 1.04 -11.97
CA PRO A 219 -4.10 1.74 -12.09
C PRO A 219 -3.12 1.43 -10.95
N LEU A 220 -3.56 0.72 -9.91
CA LEU A 220 -2.74 0.36 -8.75
C LEU A 220 -1.92 -0.93 -8.95
N ILE A 221 -2.13 -1.61 -10.08
CA ILE A 221 -1.52 -2.88 -10.46
C ILE A 221 -0.71 -2.66 -11.74
#